data_AF-A0A3C1PJ56-F1
#
_entry.id   AF-A0A3C1PJ56-F1
#
_cell.length_a   1.000
_cell.length_b   1.000
_cell.length_c   1.000
_cell.angle_alpha   90.00
_cell.angle_beta   90.00
_cell.angle_gamma   90.00
#
_symmetry.space_group_name_H-M   'P 1'
#
loop_
_entity.id
_entity.type
_entity.pdbx_description
1 polymer ?
#
loop_
_entity_poly.entity_id
_entity_poly.type
_entity_poly.pdbx_seq_one_letter_code
_entity_poly.pdbx_strand_id
1 'polypeptide(L)'
;MAKQFSVRYGRNYKVVLAIVLPCLLIIPFIFILQRVKNMEEWQLMLIIYGFLGGIIGLALWLVLRTYPPTILGINNHEISLSFKQTGFLSTSNISFSISDIVSLNHYKMEDSEYFLIETQNPKRKFQISAYSNSIEDLT
;
A
#
# COMPACT_ATOMS: atom_id res chain seq x y z
N MET A 1 24.42 -8.22 -16.46
CA MET A 1 24.39 -6.89 -15.83
C MET A 1 22.97 -6.69 -15.33
N ALA A 2 22.74 -6.57 -14.01
CA ALA A 2 21.38 -6.45 -13.48
C ALA A 2 20.85 -5.03 -13.71
N LYS A 3 19.71 -4.88 -14.40
CA LYS A 3 19.04 -3.58 -14.56
C LYS A 3 18.19 -3.31 -13.33
N GLN A 4 18.23 -2.09 -12.80
CA GLN A 4 17.46 -1.66 -11.62
C GLN A 4 16.51 -0.53 -11.99
N PHE A 5 15.25 -0.64 -11.59
CA PHE A 5 14.21 0.35 -11.85
C PHE A 5 13.50 0.74 -10.55
N SER A 6 13.21 2.03 -10.39
CA SER A 6 12.39 2.51 -9.27
C SER A 6 10.92 2.34 -9.62
N VAL A 7 10.21 1.54 -8.83
CA VAL A 7 8.80 1.22 -9.06
C VAL A 7 8.00 1.34 -7.77
N ARG A 8 6.67 1.49 -7.87
CA ARG A 8 5.79 1.37 -6.71
C ARG A 8 5.12 0.01 -6.70
N TYR A 9 5.08 -0.59 -5.51
CA TYR A 9 4.50 -1.91 -5.31
C TYR A 9 3.10 -1.79 -4.70
N GLY A 10 2.09 -2.27 -5.42
CA GLY A 10 0.70 -2.30 -4.96
C GLY A 10 0.24 -3.71 -4.54
N ARG A 11 -0.45 -3.79 -3.40
CA ARG A 11 -1.22 -4.98 -2.99
C ARG A 11 -2.63 -4.57 -2.54
N ASN A 12 -3.64 -5.18 -3.16
CA ASN A 12 -5.05 -4.83 -2.92
C ASN A 12 -5.46 -4.96 -1.45
N TYR A 13 -4.94 -5.96 -0.71
CA TYR A 13 -5.30 -6.09 0.72
C TYR A 13 -4.81 -4.92 1.57
N LYS A 14 -3.73 -4.23 1.19
CA LYS A 14 -3.24 -3.05 1.93
C LYS A 14 -4.20 -1.88 1.75
N VAL A 15 -4.76 -1.71 0.54
CA VAL A 15 -5.82 -0.72 0.24
C VAL A 15 -7.06 -1.04 1.07
N VAL A 16 -7.53 -2.29 1.05
CA VAL A 16 -8.71 -2.72 1.81
C VAL A 16 -8.50 -2.49 3.30
N LEU A 17 -7.32 -2.82 3.84
CA LEU A 17 -6.99 -2.62 5.24
C LEU A 17 -6.94 -1.13 5.61
N ALA A 18 -6.46 -0.26 4.72
CA ALA A 18 -6.46 1.19 4.91
C ALA A 18 -7.87 1.77 5.02
N ILE A 19 -8.86 1.16 4.36
CA ILE A 19 -10.27 1.59 4.38
C ILE A 19 -11.00 1.00 5.59
N VAL A 20 -10.80 -0.28 5.87
CA VAL A 20 -11.60 -1.01 6.88
C VAL A 20 -11.10 -0.77 8.31
N LEU A 21 -9.78 -0.70 8.53
CA LEU A 21 -9.20 -0.59 9.87
C LEU A 21 -9.68 0.67 10.64
N PRO A 22 -9.73 1.87 10.03
CA PRO A 22 -10.24 3.05 10.72
C PRO A 22 -11.72 2.93 11.12
N CYS A 23 -12.54 2.30 10.29
CA CYS A 23 -13.96 2.07 10.60
C CYS A 23 -14.15 1.10 11.77
N LEU A 24 -13.30 0.08 11.90
CA LEU A 24 -13.35 -0.87 13.02
C LEU A 24 -13.11 -0.23 14.38
N LEU A 25 -12.43 0.93 14.43
CA LEU A 25 -12.17 1.66 15.68
C LEU A 25 -13.41 2.38 16.23
N ILE A 26 -14.44 2.60 15.41
CA ILE A 26 -15.66 3.33 15.82
C ILE A 26 -16.42 2.57 16.90
N ILE A 27 -16.58 1.25 16.75
CA ILE A 27 -17.32 0.41 17.70
C ILE A 27 -16.71 0.44 19.11
N PRO A 28 -15.41 0.13 19.31
CA PRO A 28 -14.81 0.20 20.65
C PRO A 28 -14.82 1.63 21.21
N PHE A 29 -14.71 2.66 20.37
CA PHE A 29 -14.84 4.04 20.81
C PHE A 29 -16.23 4.35 21.38
N ILE A 30 -17.30 3.89 20.73
CA ILE A 30 -18.68 4.03 21.24
C ILE A 30 -18.83 3.35 22.60
N PHE A 31 -18.29 2.14 22.77
CA PHE A 31 -18.32 1.43 24.06
C PHE A 31 -17.57 2.18 25.16
N ILE A 32 -16.43 2.79 24.84
CA ILE A 32 -15.68 3.63 25.78
C ILE A 32 -16.51 4.85 26.16
N LEU A 33 -17.10 5.53 25.17
CA LEU A 33 -17.92 6.73 25.37
C LEU A 33 -19.13 6.45 26.27
N GLN A 34 -19.77 5.29 26.11
CA GLN A 34 -20.90 4.85 26.93
C GLN A 34 -20.55 4.63 28.41
N ARG A 35 -19.28 4.32 28.72
CA ARG A 35 -18.82 4.14 30.11
C ARG A 35 -18.47 5.44 30.80
N VAL A 36 -18.25 6.52 30.06
CA VAL A 36 -17.94 7.82 30.64
C VAL A 36 -19.25 8.55 30.93
N LYS A 37 -19.63 8.60 32.21
CA LYS A 37 -20.80 9.36 32.68
C LYS A 37 -20.34 10.70 33.28
N ASN A 38 -21.19 11.72 33.16
CA ASN A 38 -21.00 13.06 33.76
C ASN A 38 -19.88 13.91 33.16
N MET A 39 -19.63 13.82 31.86
CA MET A 39 -18.78 14.79 31.15
C MET A 39 -19.59 16.02 30.75
N GLU A 40 -18.95 17.19 30.81
CA GLU A 40 -19.51 18.42 30.27
C GLU A 40 -19.57 18.33 28.73
N GLU A 41 -20.58 18.96 28.12
CA GLU A 41 -20.85 18.83 26.68
C GLU A 41 -19.65 19.21 25.80
N TRP A 42 -18.88 20.24 26.19
CA TRP A 42 -17.69 20.66 25.45
C TRP A 42 -16.57 19.62 25.50
N GLN A 43 -16.42 18.89 26.61
CA GLN A 43 -15.44 17.81 26.74
C GLN A 43 -15.82 16.64 25.84
N LEU A 44 -17.11 16.30 25.80
CA LEU A 44 -17.64 15.26 24.93
C LEU A 44 -17.41 15.61 23.45
N MET A 45 -17.69 16.87 23.07
CA MET A 45 -17.41 17.36 21.71
C MET A 45 -15.93 17.24 21.34
N LEU A 46 -15.02 17.69 22.21
CA LEU A 46 -13.58 17.59 21.94
C LEU A 46 -13.12 16.13 21.74
N ILE A 47 -13.65 15.20 22.54
CA ILE A 47 -13.30 13.78 22.43
C ILE A 47 -13.81 13.19 21.11
N ILE A 48 -15.05 13.51 20.73
CA ILE A 48 -15.64 13.03 19.47
C ILE A 48 -14.88 13.61 18.27
N TYR A 49 -14.67 14.93 18.22
CA TYR A 49 -13.94 15.57 17.11
C TYR A 49 -12.47 15.14 17.06
N GLY A 50 -11.81 14.99 18.20
CA GLY A 50 -10.45 14.47 18.29
C GLY A 50 -10.34 13.04 17.76
N PHE A 51 -11.30 12.18 18.11
CA PHE A 51 -11.35 10.81 17.61
C PHE A 51 -11.61 10.75 16.10
N LEU A 52 -12.56 11.54 15.59
CA LEU A 52 -12.82 11.65 14.15
C LEU A 52 -11.57 12.12 13.39
N GLY A 53 -10.89 13.15 13.90
CA GLY A 53 -9.62 13.62 13.34
C GLY A 53 -8.56 12.52 13.34
N GLY A 54 -8.47 11.73 14.42
CA GLY A 54 -7.59 10.57 14.52
C GLY A 54 -7.90 9.47 13.49
N ILE A 55 -9.17 9.15 13.28
CA ILE A 55 -9.61 8.18 12.25
C ILE A 55 -9.19 8.67 10.85
N ILE A 56 -9.48 9.92 10.52
CA ILE A 56 -9.14 10.50 9.21
C ILE A 56 -7.62 10.51 9.02
N GLY A 57 -6.87 10.95 10.03
CA GLY A 57 -5.41 10.94 10.00
C GLY A 57 -4.82 9.54 9.83
N LEU A 58 -5.37 8.55 10.54
CA LEU A 58 -4.96 7.15 10.41
C LEU A 58 -5.25 6.61 9.01
N ALA A 59 -6.43 6.90 8.45
CA ALA A 59 -6.80 6.48 7.10
C ALA A 59 -5.83 7.06 6.06
N LEU A 60 -5.57 8.37 6.11
CA LEU A 60 -4.60 9.03 5.22
C LEU A 60 -3.20 8.44 5.38
N TRP A 61 -2.76 8.21 6.62
CA TRP A 61 -1.45 7.60 6.90
C TRP A 61 -1.32 6.19 6.34
N LEU A 62 -2.37 5.36 6.43
CA LEU A 62 -2.41 4.02 5.85
C LEU A 62 -2.41 4.06 4.31
N VAL A 63 -3.19 4.95 3.70
CA VAL A 63 -3.24 5.14 2.25
C VAL A 63 -1.86 5.53 1.70
N LEU A 64 -1.17 6.49 2.33
CA LEU A 64 0.17 6.91 1.92
C LEU A 64 1.21 5.78 2.01
N ARG A 65 1.01 4.80 2.91
CA ARG A 65 1.86 3.61 3.06
C ARG A 65 1.44 2.41 2.22
N THR A 66 0.35 2.52 1.48
CA THR A 66 -0.21 1.41 0.69
C THR A 66 0.68 1.06 -0.52
N TYR A 67 1.36 2.06 -1.10
CA TYR A 67 2.23 1.92 -2.27
C TYR A 67 3.69 2.26 -1.96
N PRO A 68 4.44 1.40 -1.25
CA PRO A 68 5.83 1.68 -0.93
C PRO A 68 6.72 1.76 -2.19
N PRO A 69 7.71 2.69 -2.20
CA PRO A 69 8.75 2.70 -3.23
C PRO A 69 9.58 1.42 -3.12
N THR A 70 9.83 0.80 -4.26
CA THR A 70 10.45 -0.53 -4.40
C THR A 70 11.46 -0.49 -5.54
N ILE A 71 12.59 -1.18 -5.38
CA ILE A 71 13.58 -1.31 -6.44
C ILE A 71 13.36 -2.66 -7.12
N LEU A 72 13.03 -2.62 -8.41
CA LEU A 72 12.92 -3.79 -9.27
C LEU A 72 14.30 -4.09 -9.87
N GLY A 73 14.90 -5.21 -9.50
CA GLY A 73 16.12 -5.73 -10.10
C GLY A 73 15.81 -6.88 -11.05
N ILE A 74 16.18 -6.75 -12.32
CA ILE A 74 16.03 -7.81 -13.33
C ILE A 74 17.40 -8.39 -13.65
N ASN A 75 17.56 -9.68 -13.39
CA ASN A 75 18.70 -10.51 -13.79
C ASN A 75 18.23 -11.57 -14.80
N ASN A 76 19.14 -12.15 -15.60
CA ASN A 76 18.82 -13.00 -16.76
C ASN A 76 17.78 -14.11 -16.50
N HIS A 77 17.64 -14.58 -15.27
CA HIS A 77 16.68 -15.63 -14.89
C HIS A 77 15.80 -15.26 -13.68
N GLU A 78 16.03 -14.10 -13.05
CA GLU A 78 15.39 -13.75 -11.78
C GLU A 78 14.93 -12.30 -11.74
N ILE A 79 13.74 -12.10 -11.19
CA ILE A 79 13.21 -10.79 -10.83
C ILE A 79 13.26 -10.66 -9.32
N SER A 80 13.85 -9.57 -8.85
CA SER A 80 13.94 -9.21 -7.43
C SER A 80 13.22 -7.88 -7.18
N LEU A 81 12.45 -7.82 -6.10
CA LEU A 81 11.81 -6.63 -5.57
C LEU A 81 12.43 -6.36 -4.21
N SER A 82 13.23 -5.30 -4.13
CA SER A 82 13.86 -4.85 -2.89
C SER A 82 13.04 -3.71 -2.30
N PHE A 83 12.55 -3.91 -1.08
CA PHE A 83 11.73 -2.93 -0.37
C PHE A 83 12.58 -2.17 0.63
N LYS A 84 12.43 -0.83 0.67
CA LYS A 84 13.02 -0.03 1.75
C LYS A 84 12.20 -0.28 3.03
N GLN A 85 12.69 -1.17 3.88
CA GLN A 85 11.99 -1.62 5.09
C GLN A 85 11.59 -0.43 5.98
N THR A 86 10.28 -0.19 6.13
CA THR A 86 9.74 0.88 6.97
C THR A 86 8.41 0.48 7.63
N GLY A 87 8.46 -0.39 8.66
CA GLY A 87 7.38 -0.53 9.67
C GLY A 87 6.32 -1.63 9.46
N PHE A 88 5.17 -1.46 10.13
CA PHE A 88 4.09 -2.44 10.42
C PHE A 88 3.38 -3.08 9.19
N LEU A 89 3.61 -2.56 7.99
CA LEU A 89 3.09 -3.10 6.72
C LEU A 89 4.20 -3.29 5.66
N SER A 90 5.45 -3.39 6.10
CA SER A 90 6.58 -3.60 5.19
C SER A 90 6.49 -4.97 4.53
N THR A 91 6.63 -4.98 3.20
CA THR A 91 6.77 -6.24 2.46
C THR A 91 8.22 -6.68 2.57
N SER A 92 8.47 -7.95 2.84
CA SER A 92 9.82 -8.53 2.73
C SER A 92 10.30 -8.48 1.28
N ASN A 93 11.61 -8.48 1.06
CA ASN A 93 12.16 -8.65 -0.29
C ASN A 93 11.57 -9.91 -0.95
N ILE A 94 11.21 -9.79 -2.22
CA ILE A 94 10.63 -10.88 -3.00
C ILE A 94 11.59 -11.15 -4.16
N SER A 95 12.03 -12.39 -4.32
CA SER A 95 12.69 -12.86 -5.53
C SER A 95 11.89 -14.02 -6.12
N PHE A 96 11.80 -14.06 -7.45
CA PHE A 96 11.16 -15.15 -8.18
C PHE A 96 11.79 -15.32 -9.56
N SER A 97 11.70 -16.54 -10.10
CA SER A 97 12.23 -16.84 -11.42
C SER A 97 11.32 -16.26 -12.51
N ILE A 98 11.89 -15.85 -13.63
CA ILE A 98 11.10 -15.41 -14.80
C ILE A 98 10.18 -16.54 -15.29
N SER A 99 10.60 -17.80 -15.13
CA SER A 99 9.80 -18.99 -15.45
C SER A 99 8.51 -19.11 -14.62
N ASP A 100 8.43 -18.41 -13.49
CA ASP A 100 7.27 -18.49 -12.58
C ASP A 100 6.15 -17.52 -12.99
N ILE A 101 6.36 -16.68 -14.00
CA ILE A 101 5.37 -15.70 -14.48
C ILE A 101 4.31 -16.44 -15.30
N VAL A 102 3.06 -16.33 -14.85
CA VAL A 102 1.89 -16.93 -15.50
C VAL A 102 1.22 -15.94 -16.45
N SER A 103 1.17 -14.67 -16.07
CA SER A 103 0.63 -13.61 -16.91
C SER A 103 1.31 -12.28 -16.65
N LEU A 104 1.46 -11.50 -17.71
CA LEU A 104 1.93 -10.12 -17.67
C LEU A 104 0.93 -9.27 -18.43
N ASN A 105 0.22 -8.42 -17.71
CA ASN A 105 -0.77 -7.53 -18.29
C ASN A 105 -0.26 -6.09 -18.20
N HIS A 106 -0.30 -5.38 -19.32
CA HIS A 106 0.04 -3.98 -19.40
C HIS A 106 -1.24 -3.16 -19.44
N TYR A 107 -1.29 -2.11 -18.62
CA TYR A 107 -2.41 -1.18 -18.58
C TYR A 107 -1.89 0.25 -18.59
N LYS A 108 -2.65 1.12 -19.25
CA LYS A 108 -2.38 2.55 -19.33
C LYS A 108 -3.57 3.31 -18.75
N MET A 109 -3.30 4.19 -17.80
CA MET A 109 -4.27 5.13 -17.22
C MET A 109 -3.72 6.54 -17.41
N GLU A 110 -4.34 7.33 -18.28
CA GLU A 110 -4.03 8.74 -18.61
C GLU A 110 -2.52 9.08 -18.54
N ASP A 111 -2.00 9.43 -17.36
CA ASP A 111 -0.60 9.83 -17.13
C ASP A 111 0.33 8.73 -16.57
N SER A 112 -0.11 7.47 -16.54
CA SER A 112 0.61 6.37 -15.88
C SER A 112 0.47 5.02 -16.59
N GLU A 113 1.56 4.27 -16.63
CA GLU A 113 1.60 2.89 -17.12
C GLU A 113 1.85 1.93 -15.95
N TYR A 114 1.11 0.83 -15.90
CA TYR A 114 1.30 -0.19 -14.88
C TYR A 114 1.28 -1.59 -15.47
N PHE A 115 2.19 -2.41 -14.95
CA PHE A 115 2.33 -3.82 -15.26
C PHE A 115 1.82 -4.65 -14.10
N LEU A 116 0.85 -5.51 -14.38
CA LEU A 116 0.37 -6.51 -13.44
C LEU A 116 1.03 -7.84 -13.76
N ILE A 117 1.83 -8.34 -12.82
CA ILE A 117 2.55 -9.61 -12.95
C ILE A 117 1.86 -10.62 -12.03
N GLU A 118 1.34 -11.69 -12.63
CA GLU A 118 0.86 -12.85 -11.89
C GLU A 118 1.88 -13.96 -11.98
N THR A 119 2.19 -14.57 -10.84
CA THR A 119 3.08 -15.73 -10.77
C THR A 119 2.29 -16.97 -10.35
N GLN A 120 2.89 -18.14 -10.53
CA GLN A 120 2.28 -19.44 -10.16
C GLN A 120 1.86 -19.49 -8.68
N ASN A 121 2.50 -18.69 -7.82
CA ASN A 121 2.09 -18.53 -6.43
C ASN A 121 1.11 -17.34 -6.30
N PRO A 122 -0.17 -17.57 -5.98
CA PRO A 122 -1.17 -16.50 -5.88
C PRO A 122 -0.88 -15.51 -4.74
N LYS A 123 -0.09 -15.91 -3.73
CA LYS A 123 0.38 -14.98 -2.69
C LYS A 123 1.37 -13.94 -3.25
N ARG A 124 1.88 -14.13 -4.46
CA ARG A 124 2.85 -13.25 -5.14
C ARG A 124 2.23 -12.52 -6.34
N LYS A 125 0.91 -12.31 -6.36
CA LYS A 125 0.29 -11.33 -7.27
C LYS A 125 0.65 -9.92 -6.79
N PHE A 126 1.22 -9.11 -7.67
CA PHE A 126 1.53 -7.71 -7.37
C PHE A 126 1.45 -6.82 -8.61
N GLN A 127 1.15 -5.55 -8.35
CA GLN A 127 1.15 -4.51 -9.37
C GLN A 127 2.45 -3.72 -9.26
N ILE A 128 3.14 -3.58 -10.40
CA ILE A 128 4.28 -2.69 -10.58
C ILE A 128 3.78 -1.49 -11.38
N SER A 129 3.76 -0.30 -10.77
CA SER A 129 3.72 0.94 -11.55
C SER A 129 5.13 1.44 -11.75
N ALA A 130 5.56 1.50 -13.00
CA ALA A 130 6.78 2.18 -13.38
C ALA A 130 6.42 3.66 -13.52
N TYR A 131 7.03 4.51 -12.69
CA TYR A 131 6.99 5.95 -12.92
C TYR A 131 8.33 6.29 -13.54
N SER A 132 8.34 6.57 -14.85
CA SER A 132 9.54 7.14 -15.46
C SER A 132 9.67 8.58 -14.99
N ASN A 133 10.82 8.92 -14.41
CA ASN A 133 11.14 10.30 -14.05
C ASN A 133 11.79 11.07 -15.21
N SER A 134 12.01 10.44 -16.37
CA SER A 134 12.58 11.09 -17.56
C SER A 134 11.68 10.90 -18.77
N ILE A 135 11.49 11.97 -19.56
CA ILE A 135 10.75 11.93 -20.83
C ILE A 135 11.51 11.07 -21.87
N GLU A 136 12.82 10.93 -21.71
CA GLU A 136 13.71 10.16 -22.59
C GLU A 136 13.50 8.64 -22.48
N ASP A 137 13.00 8.14 -21.35
CA ASP A 137 12.68 6.71 -21.17
C ASP A 137 11.31 6.31 -21.77
N LEU A 138 10.53 7.28 -22.28
CA LEU A 138 9.20 7.08 -22.88
C LEU A 138 9.21 7.05 -24.43
N THR A 139 10.35 7.35 -25.06
CA THR A 139 10.56 7.37 -26.53
C THR A 139 11.36 6.17 -26.99
#